data_AF-A0A7Y4X3M0-F1
#
_entry.id   AF-A0A7Y4X3M0-F1
#
_cell.length_a   1.000
_cell.length_b   1.000
_cell.length_c   1.000
_cell.angle_alpha   90.00
_cell.angle_beta   90.00
_cell.angle_gamma   90.00
#
_symmetry.space_group_name_H-M   'P 1'
#
loop_
_entity.id
_entity.type
_entity.pdbx_description
1 polymer ?
#
loop_
_entity_poly.entity_id
_entity_poly.type
_entity_poly.pdbx_seq_one_letter_code
_entity_poly.pdbx_strand_id
1 'polypeptide(L)' 'MKIRYFQETDTLYIEFRTIEVAETKDLDENTLLDLDPDGNICGLTIEHASERADIPHFSYEQVAA' A
#
# COMPACT_ATOMS: atom_id res chain seq x y z
N MET A 1 -0.72 -6.19 9.06
CA MET A 1 -0.41 -4.99 8.25
C MET A 1 1.05 -4.61 8.44
N LYS A 2 1.74 -4.24 7.36
CA LYS A 2 3.08 -3.64 7.40
C LYS A 2 3.12 -2.44 6.45
N ILE A 3 3.79 -1.38 6.85
CA ILE A 3 3.99 -0.18 6.03
C ILE A 3 5.49 0.00 5.86
N ARG A 4 5.95 0.14 4.62
CA ARG A 4 7.36 0.27 4.25
C ARG A 4 7.51 1.44 3.30
N TYR A 5 8.34 2.40 3.67
CA TYR A 5 8.75 3.49 2.78
C TYR A 5 10.18 3.26 2.30
N PHE A 6 10.35 3.19 0.99
CA PHE A 6 11.63 3.01 0.32
C PHE A 6 12.08 4.37 -0.20
N GLN A 7 12.90 5.06 0.60
CA GLN A 7 13.34 6.43 0.31
C GLN A 7 14.13 6.54 -1.01
N GLU A 8 14.86 5.50 -1.40
CA GLU A 8 15.66 5.51 -2.64
C GLU A 8 14.81 5.64 -3.91
N THR A 9 13.59 5.09 -3.90
CA THR A 9 12.67 5.09 -5.04
C THR A 9 11.45 5.98 -4.81
N ASP A 10 11.38 6.65 -3.65
CA ASP A 10 10.20 7.39 -3.19
C ASP A 10 8.90 6.55 -3.28
N THR A 11 8.96 5.32 -2.77
CA THR A 11 7.85 4.36 -2.88
C THR A 11 7.34 3.93 -1.52
N LEU A 12 6.02 3.99 -1.33
CA LEU A 12 5.32 3.49 -0.15
C LEU A 12 4.62 2.18 -0.49
N TYR A 13 4.96 1.13 0.24
CA TYR A 13 4.28 -0.16 0.18
C TYR A 13 3.48 -0.43 1.45
N ILE A 14 2.18 -0.69 1.30
CA ILE A 14 1.27 -1.06 2.38
C ILE A 14 0.82 -2.50 2.15
N GLU A 15 1.28 -3.41 3.02
CA GLU A 15 0.85 -4.80 3.05
C GLU A 15 -0.29 -4.93 4.06
N PHE A 16 -1.52 -5.22 3.61
CA PHE A 16 -2.67 -5.42 4.47
C PHE A 16 -2.61 -6.80 5.14
N ARG A 17 -2.44 -7.85 4.31
CA ARG A 17 -2.42 -9.26 4.70
C ARG A 17 -1.22 -9.95 4.05
N THR A 18 -0.47 -10.73 4.84
CA THR A 18 0.63 -11.56 4.32
C THR A 18 0.04 -12.81 3.66
N ILE A 19 -0.32 -12.70 2.39
CA ILE A 19 -0.87 -13.77 1.56
C ILE A 19 -0.25 -13.70 0.17
N GLU A 20 -0.38 -14.79 -0.60
CA GLU A 20 0.01 -14.82 -2.00
C GLU A 20 -0.77 -13.78 -2.82
N VAL A 21 -0.04 -13.03 -3.65
CA VAL A 21 -0.62 -12.13 -4.64
C VAL A 21 -0.93 -12.94 -5.88
N ALA A 22 -2.21 -12.99 -6.27
CA ALA A 22 -2.64 -13.64 -7.50
C ALA A 22 -2.63 -12.69 -8.70
N GLU A 23 -2.87 -11.41 -8.46
CA GLU A 23 -2.98 -10.40 -9.51
C GLU A 23 -2.54 -9.03 -8.97
N THR A 24 -1.77 -8.28 -9.77
CA THR A 24 -1.46 -6.86 -9.52
C THR A 24 -2.12 -6.03 -10.61
N LYS A 25 -2.81 -4.96 -10.23
CA LYS A 25 -3.51 -4.03 -11.13
C LYS A 25 -3.01 -2.61 -10.96
N ASP A 26 -2.95 -1.87 -12.05
CA ASP A 26 -2.83 -0.42 -12.00
C ASP A 26 -4.16 0.18 -11.51
N LEU A 27 -4.11 0.96 -10.42
CA LEU A 27 -5.22 1.80 -9.98
C LEU A 27 -5.13 3.19 -10.61
N ASP A 28 -3.91 3.73 -10.69
CA ASP A 28 -3.53 4.90 -11.48
C ASP A 28 -2.07 4.77 -11.94
N GLU A 29 -1.55 5.76 -12.65
CA GLU A 29 -0.18 5.79 -13.19
C GLU A 29 0.91 5.53 -12.14
N ASN A 30 0.66 5.87 -10.87
CA ASN A 30 1.64 5.71 -9.79
C ASN A 30 1.09 4.91 -8.59
N THR A 31 0.06 4.10 -8.80
CA THR A 31 -0.54 3.27 -7.74
C THR A 31 -0.88 1.88 -8.25
N LEU A 32 -0.33 0.86 -7.58
CA LEU A 32 -0.60 -0.55 -7.86
C LEU A 32 -1.42 -1.17 -6.72
N LEU A 33 -2.36 -2.04 -7.08
CA LEU A 33 -3.20 -2.80 -6.18
C LEU A 33 -2.90 -4.29 -6.31
N ASP A 34 -2.51 -4.92 -5.21
CA ASP A 34 -2.31 -6.38 -5.14
C ASP A 34 -3.57 -7.06 -4.62
N LEU A 35 -4.03 -8.08 -5.36
CA LEU A 35 -5.20 -8.88 -5.05
C LEU A 35 -4.80 -10.34 -4.75
N ASP A 36 -5.46 -10.93 -3.77
CA ASP A 36 -5.37 -12.36 -3.49
C ASP A 36 -6.23 -13.19 -4.47
N PRO A 37 -6.17 -14.53 -4.46
CA PRO A 37 -6.94 -15.38 -5.37
C PRO A 37 -8.47 -15.20 -5.28
N ASP A 38 -8.97 -14.70 -4.16
CA ASP A 38 -10.39 -14.43 -3.92
C ASP A 38 -10.78 -13.01 -4.36
N GLY A 39 -9.84 -12.24 -4.93
CA GLY A 39 -10.04 -10.86 -5.38
C GLY A 39 -10.02 -9.82 -4.26
N ASN A 40 -9.57 -10.19 -3.06
CA ASN A 40 -9.48 -9.25 -1.94
C ASN A 40 -8.11 -8.57 -1.92
N ILE A 41 -8.09 -7.30 -1.51
CA ILE A 41 -6.85 -6.51 -1.44
C ILE A 41 -5.91 -7.12 -0.40
N CYS A 42 -4.66 -7.35 -0.79
CA CYS A 42 -3.59 -7.79 0.10
C CYS A 42 -2.44 -6.78 0.20
N GLY A 43 -2.24 -5.95 -0.83
CA GLY A 43 -1.17 -4.94 -0.86
C GLY A 43 -1.51 -3.72 -1.71
N LEU A 44 -0.77 -2.63 -1.48
CA LEU A 44 -0.81 -1.40 -2.26
C LEU A 44 0.61 -0.84 -2.41
N THR A 45 0.98 -0.46 -3.62
CA THR A 45 2.23 0.27 -3.91
C THR A 45 1.88 1.66 -4.39
N ILE A 46 2.47 2.70 -3.79
CA ILE A 46 2.30 4.11 -4.18
C ILE A 46 3.68 4.66 -4.49
N GLU A 47 3.90 5.14 -5.72
CA GLU A 47 5.12 5.87 -6.09
C GLU A 47 4.94 7.37 -5.87
N HIS A 48 6.03 8.14 -5.89
CA HIS A 48 6.03 9.56 -5.51
C HIS A 48 5.41 9.80 -4.13
N ALA A 49 5.72 8.91 -3.19
CA ALA A 49 5.00 8.82 -1.94
C ALA A 49 5.23 10.04 -1.04
N SER A 50 6.38 10.71 -1.16
CA SER A 50 6.69 11.98 -0.50
C SER A 50 5.76 13.14 -0.91
N GLU A 51 5.15 13.06 -2.09
CA GLU A 51 4.18 14.05 -2.59
C GLU A 51 2.73 13.62 -2.33
N ARG A 52 2.49 12.31 -2.21
CA ARG A 52 1.15 11.70 -2.15
C ARG A 52 0.73 11.28 -0.74
N ALA A 53 1.64 11.27 0.22
CA ALA A 53 1.38 10.88 1.62
C ALA A 53 2.22 11.74 2.59
N ASP A 54 1.74 11.87 3.84
CA ASP A 54 2.44 12.60 4.90
C ASP A 54 3.56 11.76 5.53
N ILE A 55 4.57 11.39 4.73
CA ILE A 55 5.69 10.56 5.16
C ILE A 55 6.76 11.47 5.81
N PRO A 56 7.39 11.06 6.93
CA PRO A 56 7.31 9.76 7.61
C PRO A 56 6.25 9.68 8.71
N HIS A 57 5.32 10.62 8.79
CA HIS A 57 4.30 10.61 9.83
C HIS A 57 3.25 9.52 9.57
N PHE A 58 2.90 8.79 10.62
CA PHE A 58 1.85 7.79 10.57
C PHE A 58 1.09 7.77 11.89
N SER A 59 -0.23 7.67 11.80
CA SER A 59 -1.12 7.49 12.93
C SER A 59 -2.09 6.33 12.67
N TYR A 60 -2.45 5.64 13.75
CA TYR A 60 -3.48 4.62 13.74
C TYR A 60 -4.45 4.92 14.87
N GLU A 61 -5.74 4.92 14.55
CA GLU A 61 -6.83 5.10 15.49
C GLU A 61 -7.88 4.02 15.29
N GLN A 62 -8.33 3.40 16.38
CA GLN A 62 -9.49 2.53 16.37
C GLN A 62 -10.72 3.36 16.77
N VAL A 63 -11.54 3.72 15.81
CA VAL A 63 -12.81 4.41 16.06
C VAL A 63 -13.90 3.36 16.32
N ALA A 64 -14.47 3.38 17.52
CA ALA A 64 -15.67 2.59 17.82
C ALA A 64 -16.88 3.24 17.13
N ALA A 65 -17.75 2.42 16.53
CA ALA A 65 -18.99 2.87 15.91
C ALA A 65 -20.02 3.34 16.96
#